data_AF-A0A4S8VFP2-F1
#
_entry.id   AF-A0A4S8VFP2-F1
#
_cell.length_a   1.000
_cell.length_b   1.000
_cell.length_c   1.000
_cell.angle_alpha   90.00
_cell.angle_beta   90.00
_cell.angle_gamma   90.00
#
_symmetry.space_group_name_H-M   'P 1'
#
loop_
_entity.id
_entity.type
_entity.pdbx_description
1 polymer ?
#
loop_
_entity_poly.entity_id
_entity_poly.type
_entity_poly.pdbx_seq_one_letter_code
_entity_poly.pdbx_strand_id
1 'polypeptide(L)'
;MSKLSPALKELINAPFARPGALPAPPGIKAFYQNLAKDAKARGVGVPAWLSMATATTMTMNSPDSLSELYQAASPEGDAVQTAELMREVGLKCIGFNGVPRTINMLNAFRASLPEKVTSSLSTTPTRIPSPQNITSMSARGQDLWKSIYDPFDKKLYSKLADSHPDLPVHILHSEYGALFADPAEKVQGKVGRVLTSVVAVSCLRTQTGVGPQVLSHVFGLRKAFKDGSAEGDVEGGEWLAGDEGSVWLLEKVDGIVEVLSGGKGSSYAPGSIKAKL
;
A
#
# COMPACT_ATOMS: atom_id res chain seq x y z
N MET A 1 28.53 -15.32 19.33
CA MET A 1 28.19 -14.70 18.02
C MET A 1 29.17 -15.22 16.99
N SER A 2 28.71 -15.92 15.96
CA SER A 2 29.56 -16.29 14.83
C SER A 2 29.95 -15.04 14.04
N LYS A 3 31.24 -14.87 13.72
CA LYS A 3 31.70 -13.77 12.88
C LYS A 3 31.57 -14.19 11.41
N LEU A 4 30.87 -13.39 10.60
CA LEU A 4 30.85 -13.59 9.14
C LEU A 4 32.25 -13.34 8.58
N SER A 5 32.66 -14.17 7.61
CA SER A 5 33.92 -13.98 6.90
C SER A 5 33.90 -12.66 6.11
N PRO A 6 35.06 -12.03 5.85
CA PRO A 6 35.14 -10.84 4.99
C PRO A 6 34.50 -11.07 3.61
N ALA A 7 34.79 -12.21 2.97
CA ALA A 7 34.22 -12.56 1.66
C ALA A 7 32.69 -12.64 1.69
N LEU A 8 32.09 -13.20 2.74
CA LEU A 8 30.62 -13.24 2.86
C LEU A 8 30.04 -11.83 3.05
N LYS A 9 30.68 -10.98 3.85
CA LYS A 9 30.26 -9.58 4.00
C LYS A 9 30.37 -8.82 2.69
N GLU A 10 31.43 -9.06 1.92
CA GLU A 10 31.63 -8.43 0.61
C GLU A 10 30.54 -8.86 -0.37
N LEU A 11 30.25 -10.16 -0.45
CA LEU A 11 29.21 -10.69 -1.35
C LEU A 11 27.81 -10.17 -1.02
N ILE A 12 27.42 -10.15 0.27
CA ILE A 12 26.14 -9.57 0.71
C ILE A 12 26.03 -8.09 0.31
N ASN A 13 27.16 -7.38 0.29
CA ASN A 13 27.22 -5.95 0.02
C ASN A 13 27.63 -5.63 -1.42
N ALA A 14 27.68 -6.62 -2.31
CA ALA A 14 28.09 -6.44 -3.69
C ALA A 14 27.13 -5.48 -4.42
N PRO A 15 27.62 -4.60 -5.32
CA PRO A 15 26.80 -3.60 -6.00
C PRO A 15 25.58 -4.18 -6.74
N PHE A 16 25.72 -5.35 -7.36
CA PHE A 16 24.61 -6.01 -8.07
C PHE A 16 23.54 -6.58 -7.13
N ALA A 17 23.90 -6.91 -5.89
CA ALA A 17 22.97 -7.34 -4.84
C ALA A 17 22.31 -6.14 -4.13
N ARG A 18 22.74 -4.92 -4.48
CA ARG A 18 22.27 -3.65 -3.93
C ARG A 18 21.70 -2.74 -5.02
N PRO A 19 20.54 -3.02 -5.63
CA PRO A 19 19.67 -1.91 -5.96
C PRO A 19 19.16 -1.40 -4.62
N GLY A 20 19.91 -0.50 -3.99
CA GLY A 20 19.55 0.09 -2.69
C GLY A 20 18.20 0.81 -2.76
N ALA A 21 17.89 1.56 -1.70
CA ALA A 21 16.81 2.51 -1.77
C ALA A 21 16.97 3.43 -2.99
N LEU A 22 15.89 3.63 -3.74
CA LEU A 22 15.86 4.54 -4.86
C LEU A 22 15.90 5.97 -4.32
N PRO A 23 16.88 6.81 -4.71
CA PRO A 23 16.97 8.18 -4.19
C PRO A 23 15.77 9.01 -4.64
N ALA A 24 15.46 10.06 -3.88
CA ALA A 24 14.46 11.02 -4.31
C ALA A 24 14.95 11.78 -5.55
N PRO A 25 14.20 11.76 -6.68
CA PRO A 25 14.58 12.53 -7.83
C PRO A 25 14.33 14.03 -7.58
N PRO A 26 15.09 14.93 -8.23
CA PRO A 26 14.84 16.35 -8.16
C PRO A 26 13.39 16.68 -8.55
N GLY A 27 12.71 17.49 -7.73
CA GLY A 27 11.33 17.93 -8.01
C GLY A 27 10.22 16.96 -7.59
N ILE A 28 10.53 15.81 -6.97
CA ILE A 28 9.49 14.86 -6.51
C ILE A 28 8.47 15.50 -5.57
N LYS A 29 8.89 16.42 -4.69
CA LYS A 29 7.99 17.18 -3.83
C LYS A 29 6.97 17.99 -4.62
N ALA A 30 7.43 18.72 -5.64
CA ALA A 30 6.57 19.51 -6.51
C ALA A 30 5.61 18.62 -7.31
N PHE A 31 6.07 17.43 -7.73
CA PHE A 31 5.21 16.43 -8.35
C PHE A 31 4.08 15.99 -7.40
N TYR A 32 4.38 15.65 -6.14
CA TYR A 32 3.34 15.29 -5.16
C TYR A 32 2.39 16.44 -4.84
N GLN A 33 2.89 17.69 -4.77
CA GLN A 33 2.04 18.86 -4.59
C GLN A 33 1.08 19.05 -5.78
N ASN A 34 1.54 18.80 -7.01
CA ASN A 34 0.68 18.86 -8.19
C ASN A 34 -0.30 17.69 -8.23
N LEU A 35 0.10 16.49 -7.79
CA LEU A 35 -0.80 15.36 -7.61
C LEU A 35 -1.91 15.68 -6.61
N ALA A 36 -1.57 16.30 -5.47
CA ALA A 36 -2.55 16.72 -4.47
C ALA A 36 -3.54 17.76 -5.04
N LYS A 37 -3.06 18.70 -5.86
CA LYS A 37 -3.93 19.68 -6.56
C LYS A 37 -4.87 19.01 -7.55
N ASP A 38 -4.37 18.08 -8.36
CA ASP A 38 -5.18 17.33 -9.33
C ASP A 38 -6.21 16.42 -8.64
N ALA A 39 -5.82 15.75 -7.55
CA ALA A 39 -6.75 14.99 -6.71
C ALA A 39 -7.88 15.89 -6.16
N LYS A 40 -7.52 17.06 -5.60
CA LYS A 40 -8.50 18.04 -5.11
C LYS A 40 -9.43 18.53 -6.22
N ALA A 41 -8.91 18.80 -7.42
CA ALA A 41 -9.72 19.25 -8.57
C ALA A 41 -10.76 18.19 -9.01
N ARG A 42 -10.51 16.92 -8.69
CA ARG A 42 -11.38 15.78 -8.99
C ARG A 42 -12.25 15.37 -7.79
N GLY A 43 -12.19 16.13 -6.69
CA GLY A 43 -12.91 15.79 -5.46
C GLY A 43 -12.38 14.55 -4.75
N VAL A 44 -11.11 14.17 -4.96
CA VAL A 44 -10.45 13.06 -4.25
C VAL A 44 -9.78 13.58 -2.99
N GLY A 45 -10.26 13.14 -1.83
CA GLY A 45 -9.78 13.59 -0.53
C GLY A 45 -8.37 13.12 -0.19
N VAL A 46 -7.77 13.74 0.84
CA VAL A 46 -6.41 13.45 1.29
C VAL A 46 -6.18 11.97 1.59
N PRO A 47 -7.06 11.25 2.32
CA PRO A 47 -6.82 9.84 2.62
C PRO A 47 -6.66 8.97 1.38
N ALA A 48 -7.41 9.24 0.31
CA ALA A 48 -7.41 8.43 -0.90
C ALA A 48 -6.13 8.60 -1.73
N TRP A 49 -5.80 9.83 -2.13
CA TRP A 49 -4.61 10.06 -2.97
C TRP A 49 -3.31 9.80 -2.19
N LEU A 50 -3.29 10.10 -0.88
CA LEU A 50 -2.12 9.84 -0.05
C LEU A 50 -1.88 8.34 0.14
N SER A 51 -2.94 7.54 0.32
CA SER A 51 -2.82 6.07 0.40
C SER A 51 -2.26 5.48 -0.88
N MET A 52 -2.75 5.93 -2.04
CA MET A 52 -2.22 5.56 -3.35
C MET A 52 -0.73 5.92 -3.49
N ALA A 53 -0.37 7.18 -3.22
CA ALA A 53 0.99 7.65 -3.38
C ALA A 53 1.97 6.98 -2.41
N THR A 54 1.53 6.73 -1.17
CA THR A 54 2.30 6.02 -0.14
C THR A 54 2.57 4.59 -0.58
N ALA A 55 1.53 3.84 -0.96
CA ALA A 55 1.66 2.45 -1.39
C ALA A 55 2.58 2.29 -2.61
N THR A 56 2.48 3.23 -3.56
CA THR A 56 3.35 3.29 -4.74
C THR A 56 4.81 3.55 -4.35
N THR A 57 5.06 4.57 -3.53
CA THR A 57 6.42 4.95 -3.09
C THR A 57 7.08 3.89 -2.23
N MET A 58 6.31 3.25 -1.34
CA MET A 58 6.72 2.08 -0.54
C MET A 58 7.18 0.95 -1.45
N THR A 59 6.39 0.64 -2.48
CA THR A 59 6.69 -0.44 -3.43
C THR A 59 7.91 -0.11 -4.29
N MET A 60 8.12 1.16 -4.63
CA MET A 60 9.33 1.63 -5.31
C MET A 60 10.58 1.66 -4.42
N ASN A 61 10.47 1.44 -3.11
CA ASN A 61 11.56 1.49 -2.14
C ASN A 61 12.34 2.81 -2.21
N SER A 62 11.63 3.94 -2.14
CA SER A 62 12.23 5.29 -2.15
C SER A 62 11.93 6.06 -0.85
N PRO A 63 12.72 5.88 0.22
CA PRO A 63 12.47 6.48 1.54
C PRO A 63 12.45 8.01 1.54
N ASP A 64 13.42 8.64 0.86
CA ASP A 64 13.51 10.11 0.82
C ASP A 64 12.29 10.69 0.10
N SER A 65 11.80 10.01 -0.95
CA SER A 65 10.58 10.41 -1.65
C SER A 65 9.34 10.24 -0.78
N LEU A 66 9.33 9.24 0.11
CA LEU A 66 8.24 9.07 1.08
C LEU A 66 8.23 10.21 2.11
N SER A 67 9.40 10.72 2.50
CA SER A 67 9.52 11.92 3.34
C SER A 67 8.99 13.17 2.61
N GLU A 68 9.36 13.36 1.34
CA GLU A 68 8.85 14.47 0.53
C GLU A 68 7.33 14.38 0.31
N LEU A 69 6.78 13.17 0.16
CA LEU A 69 5.34 12.94 0.08
C LEU A 69 4.64 13.40 1.36
N TYR A 70 5.17 13.04 2.53
CA TYR A 70 4.63 13.49 3.81
C TYR A 70 4.64 15.01 3.92
N GLN A 71 5.73 15.68 3.51
CA GLN A 71 5.81 17.14 3.51
C GLN A 71 4.81 17.78 2.53
N ALA A 72 4.58 17.16 1.37
CA ALA A 72 3.61 17.63 0.38
C ALA A 72 2.15 17.45 0.84
N ALA A 73 1.87 16.41 1.63
CA ALA A 73 0.55 16.11 2.17
C ALA A 73 0.23 16.85 3.47
N SER A 74 1.25 17.30 4.21
CA SER A 74 1.12 17.91 5.54
C SER A 74 1.26 19.46 5.62
N PRO A 75 0.90 20.28 4.61
CA PRO A 75 0.93 21.73 4.82
C PRO A 75 -0.29 22.13 5.66
N GLU A 76 -0.06 22.39 6.95
CA GLU A 76 -1.01 22.96 7.93
C GLU A 76 -2.18 22.06 8.42
N GLY A 77 -2.21 20.79 8.02
CA GLY A 77 -3.16 19.78 8.53
C GLY A 77 -2.69 19.01 9.78
N ASP A 78 -3.43 17.96 10.17
CA ASP A 78 -3.01 17.03 11.24
C ASP A 78 -1.82 16.17 10.77
N ALA A 79 -0.63 16.68 11.04
CA ALA A 79 0.66 16.08 10.72
C ALA A 79 0.85 14.69 11.37
N VAL A 80 0.18 14.43 12.50
CA VAL A 80 0.23 13.13 13.19
C VAL A 80 -0.68 12.14 12.47
N GLN A 81 -1.93 12.52 12.21
CA GLN A 81 -2.88 11.67 11.47
C GLN A 81 -2.36 11.32 10.07
N THR A 82 -1.67 12.26 9.40
CA THR A 82 -1.03 12.03 8.10
C THR A 82 0.05 10.96 8.21
N ALA A 83 0.94 11.08 9.21
CA ALA A 83 1.98 10.09 9.45
C ALA A 83 1.39 8.71 9.84
N GLU A 84 0.32 8.67 10.63
CA GLU A 84 -0.34 7.42 11.00
C GLU A 84 -0.99 6.71 9.82
N LEU A 85 -1.68 7.45 8.95
CA LEU A 85 -2.23 6.88 7.73
C LEU A 85 -1.11 6.29 6.85
N MET A 86 -0.01 7.04 6.65
CA MET A 86 1.13 6.56 5.86
C MET A 86 1.78 5.31 6.49
N ARG A 87 1.87 5.23 7.82
CA ARG A 87 2.36 4.06 8.54
C ARG A 87 1.46 2.84 8.37
N GLU A 88 0.15 3.01 8.51
CA GLU A 88 -0.82 1.92 8.36
C GLU A 88 -0.89 1.43 6.91
N VAL A 89 -0.87 2.34 5.92
CA VAL A 89 -0.73 1.98 4.50
C VAL A 89 0.57 1.22 4.26
N GLY A 90 1.68 1.70 4.81
CA GLY A 90 2.99 1.05 4.69
C GLY A 90 3.01 -0.34 5.32
N LEU A 91 2.32 -0.54 6.45
CA LEU A 91 2.13 -1.85 7.07
C LEU A 91 1.35 -2.77 6.13
N LYS A 92 0.21 -2.32 5.60
CA LYS A 92 -0.61 -3.12 4.66
C LYS A 92 0.12 -3.44 3.35
N CYS A 93 1.13 -2.66 2.95
CA CYS A 93 1.96 -3.02 1.80
C CYS A 93 2.66 -4.38 1.95
N ILE A 94 2.84 -4.91 3.17
CA ILE A 94 3.48 -6.22 3.42
C ILE A 94 2.86 -7.33 2.57
N GLY A 95 1.52 -7.39 2.51
CA GLY A 95 0.81 -8.44 1.78
C GLY A 95 0.96 -8.34 0.25
N PHE A 96 1.58 -7.27 -0.25
CA PHE A 96 1.81 -7.10 -1.68
C PHE A 96 3.31 -7.07 -2.02
N ASN A 97 4.13 -6.31 -1.30
CA ASN A 97 5.54 -6.04 -1.67
C ASN A 97 6.57 -6.71 -0.73
N GLY A 98 6.11 -7.31 0.39
CA GLY A 98 6.94 -8.11 1.29
C GLY A 98 7.54 -7.35 2.47
N VAL A 99 7.73 -8.09 3.57
CA VAL A 99 8.18 -7.59 4.88
C VAL A 99 9.50 -6.80 4.84
N PRO A 100 10.59 -7.25 4.19
CA PRO A 100 11.87 -6.55 4.26
C PRO A 100 11.83 -5.11 3.71
N ARG A 101 11.08 -4.89 2.62
CA ARG A 101 10.92 -3.56 2.02
C ARG A 101 10.11 -2.65 2.93
N THR A 102 9.01 -3.16 3.50
CA THR A 102 8.23 -2.42 4.49
C THR A 102 9.06 -2.03 5.71
N ILE A 103 9.91 -2.92 6.25
CA ILE A 103 10.80 -2.60 7.38
C ILE A 103 11.71 -1.43 7.03
N ASN A 104 12.41 -1.50 5.90
CA ASN A 104 13.33 -0.44 5.49
C ASN A 104 12.63 0.91 5.33
N MET A 105 11.48 0.91 4.63
CA MET A 105 10.73 2.12 4.36
C MET A 105 10.11 2.74 5.62
N LEU A 106 9.48 1.95 6.49
CA LEU A 106 8.87 2.46 7.72
C LEU A 106 9.92 2.97 8.72
N ASN A 107 11.07 2.31 8.81
CA ASN A 107 12.18 2.76 9.65
C ASN A 107 12.72 4.11 9.18
N ALA A 108 13.01 4.23 7.89
CA ALA A 108 13.51 5.47 7.31
C ALA A 108 12.45 6.59 7.36
N PHE A 109 11.18 6.27 7.13
CA PHE A 109 10.08 7.21 7.28
C PHE A 109 10.01 7.77 8.70
N ARG A 110 9.97 6.90 9.72
CA ARG A 110 9.96 7.31 11.13
C ARG A 110 11.16 8.20 11.47
N ALA A 111 12.36 7.86 10.98
CA ALA A 111 13.57 8.64 11.21
C ALA A 111 13.55 10.03 10.55
N SER A 112 12.77 10.19 9.48
CA SER A 112 12.63 11.47 8.75
C SER A 112 11.59 12.43 9.34
N LEU A 113 10.72 11.95 10.24
CA LEU A 113 9.63 12.74 10.81
C LEU A 113 10.15 13.68 11.92
N PRO A 114 9.57 14.89 12.07
CA PRO A 114 9.89 15.78 13.18
C PRO A 114 9.60 15.14 14.55
N GLU A 115 10.39 15.48 15.57
CA GLU A 115 10.27 14.90 16.91
C GLU A 115 8.85 15.02 17.48
N LYS A 116 8.23 16.21 17.35
CA LYS A 116 6.85 16.49 17.78
C LYS A 116 5.81 15.51 17.19
N VAL A 117 6.05 15.05 15.97
CA VAL A 117 5.20 14.05 15.32
C VAL A 117 5.52 12.68 15.88
N THR A 118 6.81 12.29 15.89
CA THR A 118 7.23 10.95 16.32
C THR A 118 6.89 10.59 17.76
N SER A 119 6.81 11.58 18.66
CA SER A 119 6.42 11.43 20.06
C SER A 119 4.91 11.31 20.26
N SER A 120 4.11 11.73 19.28
CA SER A 120 2.64 11.67 19.30
C SER A 120 2.10 10.44 18.57
N LEU A 121 2.96 9.69 17.89
CA LEU A 121 2.61 8.47 17.17
C LEU A 121 2.20 7.33 18.12
N SER A 122 1.22 6.55 17.72
CA SER A 122 0.81 5.30 18.35
C SER A 122 1.96 4.30 18.42
N THR A 123 2.12 3.73 19.62
CA THR A 123 3.14 2.74 19.99
C THR A 123 2.54 1.42 20.47
N THR A 124 1.22 1.34 20.62
CA THR A 124 0.51 0.14 21.12
C THR A 124 0.11 -0.76 19.95
N PRO A 125 0.51 -2.05 19.95
CA PRO A 125 0.09 -2.99 18.92
C PRO A 125 -1.39 -3.38 19.08
N THR A 126 -2.13 -3.46 17.97
CA THR A 126 -3.57 -3.77 17.93
C THR A 126 -3.92 -5.13 17.29
N ARG A 127 -2.90 -5.89 16.90
CA ARG A 127 -3.06 -7.15 16.14
C ARG A 127 -2.36 -8.34 16.78
N ILE A 128 -2.08 -8.29 18.08
CA ILE A 128 -1.51 -9.43 18.79
C ILE A 128 -2.56 -10.56 18.83
N PRO A 129 -2.30 -11.72 18.22
CA PRO A 129 -3.24 -12.84 18.29
C PRO A 129 -3.27 -13.43 19.70
N SER A 130 -4.46 -13.75 20.18
CA SER A 130 -4.69 -14.46 21.43
C SER A 130 -5.85 -15.46 21.26
N PRO A 131 -5.95 -16.48 22.13
CA PRO A 131 -7.10 -17.39 22.13
C PRO A 131 -8.45 -16.65 22.24
N GLN A 132 -8.46 -15.45 22.83
CA GLN A 132 -9.67 -14.65 23.02
C GLN A 132 -10.09 -13.87 21.76
N ASN A 133 -9.16 -13.52 20.86
CA ASN A 133 -9.45 -12.67 19.70
C ASN A 133 -9.27 -13.37 18.34
N ILE A 134 -8.67 -14.55 18.28
CA ILE A 134 -8.32 -15.20 17.01
C ILE A 134 -9.55 -15.50 16.13
N THR A 135 -10.68 -15.84 16.75
CA THR A 135 -11.96 -16.07 16.06
C THR A 135 -12.49 -14.78 15.44
N SER A 136 -12.49 -13.66 16.19
CA SER A 136 -12.98 -12.39 15.67
C SER A 136 -12.06 -11.80 14.61
N MET A 137 -10.75 -12.01 14.74
CA MET A 137 -9.75 -11.65 13.72
C MET A 137 -9.99 -12.40 12.41
N SER A 138 -10.23 -13.73 12.50
CA SER A 138 -10.56 -14.54 11.33
C SER A 138 -11.88 -14.14 10.68
N ALA A 139 -12.90 -13.82 11.48
CA ALA A 139 -14.19 -13.35 10.99
C ALA A 139 -14.06 -12.04 10.21
N ARG A 140 -13.31 -11.05 10.72
CA ARG A 140 -13.07 -9.79 9.98
C ARG A 140 -12.36 -10.03 8.64
N GLY A 141 -11.43 -10.98 8.60
CA GLY A 141 -10.77 -11.38 7.36
C GLY A 141 -11.74 -11.99 6.34
N GLN A 142 -12.63 -12.86 6.80
CA GLN A 142 -13.70 -13.45 5.98
C GLN A 142 -14.69 -12.41 5.46
N ASP A 143 -15.10 -11.47 6.32
CA ASP A 143 -16.00 -10.39 5.94
C ASP A 143 -15.37 -9.48 4.89
N LEU A 144 -14.10 -9.11 5.08
CA LEU A 144 -13.35 -8.30 4.11
C LEU A 144 -13.16 -9.05 2.77
N TRP A 145 -12.75 -10.31 2.83
CA TRP A 145 -12.59 -11.18 1.66
C TRP A 145 -13.90 -11.27 0.86
N LYS A 146 -15.01 -11.57 1.55
CA LYS A 146 -16.34 -11.66 0.94
C LYS A 146 -16.77 -10.32 0.35
N SER A 147 -16.60 -9.22 1.09
CA SER A 147 -16.92 -7.87 0.60
C SER A 147 -16.16 -7.50 -0.68
N ILE A 148 -14.94 -8.01 -0.87
CA ILE A 148 -14.15 -7.77 -2.09
C ILE A 148 -14.55 -8.71 -3.22
N TYR A 149 -14.75 -10.00 -2.95
CA TYR A 149 -14.77 -11.04 -4.00
C TYR A 149 -16.14 -11.67 -4.28
N ASP A 150 -17.15 -11.50 -3.42
CA ASP A 150 -18.47 -12.10 -3.66
C ASP A 150 -19.07 -11.62 -5.03
N PRO A 151 -19.77 -12.48 -5.78
CA PRO A 151 -20.14 -13.87 -5.46
C PRO A 151 -19.05 -14.91 -5.79
N PHE A 152 -17.84 -14.48 -6.13
CA PHE A 152 -16.74 -15.36 -6.53
C PHE A 152 -15.79 -15.74 -5.38
N ASP A 153 -16.01 -15.24 -4.17
CA ASP A 153 -15.17 -15.44 -2.98
C ASP A 153 -14.87 -16.92 -2.70
N LYS A 154 -15.89 -17.79 -2.71
CA LYS A 154 -15.72 -19.24 -2.50
C LYS A 154 -15.04 -19.94 -3.67
N LYS A 155 -15.36 -19.51 -4.90
CA LYS A 155 -14.78 -20.07 -6.12
C LYS A 155 -13.29 -19.73 -6.22
N LEU A 156 -12.93 -18.48 -5.90
CA LEU A 156 -11.55 -18.01 -5.84
C LEU A 156 -10.77 -18.76 -4.76
N TYR A 157 -11.34 -18.91 -3.57
CA TYR A 157 -10.74 -19.71 -2.50
C TYR A 157 -10.42 -21.13 -2.96
N SER A 158 -11.41 -21.82 -3.55
CA SER A 158 -11.25 -23.20 -4.05
C SER A 158 -10.18 -23.28 -5.14
N LYS A 159 -10.18 -22.33 -6.09
CA LYS A 159 -9.18 -22.29 -7.17
C LYS A 159 -7.75 -22.08 -6.65
N LEU A 160 -7.58 -21.30 -5.59
CA LEU A 160 -6.28 -21.14 -4.94
C LEU A 160 -5.85 -22.43 -4.22
N ALA A 161 -6.79 -23.13 -3.58
CA ALA A 161 -6.54 -24.42 -2.93
C ALA A 161 -6.08 -25.51 -3.91
N ASP A 162 -6.59 -25.48 -5.15
CA ASP A 162 -6.16 -26.40 -6.22
C ASP A 162 -4.66 -26.27 -6.53
N SER A 163 -4.07 -25.07 -6.36
CA SER A 163 -2.63 -24.86 -6.54
C SER A 163 -1.83 -25.28 -5.31
N HIS A 164 -2.34 -24.99 -4.11
CA HIS A 164 -1.82 -25.47 -2.84
C HIS A 164 -2.88 -25.29 -1.74
N PRO A 165 -3.18 -26.32 -0.92
CA PRO A 165 -4.27 -26.24 0.07
C PRO A 165 -4.09 -25.13 1.11
N ASP A 166 -2.85 -24.86 1.54
CA ASP A 166 -2.58 -23.79 2.52
C ASP A 166 -2.56 -22.37 1.92
N LEU A 167 -2.51 -22.21 0.60
CA LEU A 167 -2.42 -20.90 -0.03
C LEU A 167 -3.61 -19.99 0.33
N PRO A 168 -4.87 -20.39 0.10
CA PRO A 168 -6.00 -19.55 0.48
C PRO A 168 -6.19 -19.45 2.01
N VAL A 169 -5.70 -20.42 2.79
CA VAL A 169 -5.69 -20.34 4.25
C VAL A 169 -4.80 -19.18 4.71
N HIS A 170 -3.56 -19.11 4.22
CA HIS A 170 -2.64 -18.03 4.55
C HIS A 170 -3.13 -16.67 4.06
N ILE A 171 -3.60 -16.57 2.81
CA ILE A 171 -4.14 -15.33 2.27
C ILE A 171 -5.31 -14.86 3.15
N LEU A 172 -6.28 -15.72 3.43
CA LEU A 172 -7.48 -15.32 4.16
C LEU A 172 -7.18 -14.94 5.62
N HIS A 173 -6.47 -15.78 6.35
CA HIS A 173 -6.31 -15.59 7.80
C HIS A 173 -5.14 -14.67 8.15
N SER A 174 -4.01 -14.81 7.45
CA SER A 174 -2.81 -14.02 7.74
C SER A 174 -2.82 -12.67 7.03
N GLU A 175 -3.22 -12.60 5.76
CA GLU A 175 -3.27 -11.32 5.04
C GLU A 175 -4.59 -10.60 5.29
N TYR A 176 -5.72 -11.18 4.92
CA TYR A 176 -7.01 -10.50 5.06
C TYR A 176 -7.43 -10.30 6.51
N GLY A 177 -7.27 -11.31 7.36
CA GLY A 177 -7.65 -11.25 8.78
C GLY A 177 -6.69 -10.42 9.63
N ALA A 178 -5.40 -10.79 9.64
CA ALA A 178 -4.45 -10.18 10.56
C ALA A 178 -3.84 -8.87 10.04
N LEU A 179 -3.80 -8.61 8.72
CA LEU A 179 -3.14 -7.45 8.13
C LEU A 179 -4.10 -6.43 7.50
N PHE A 180 -4.88 -6.83 6.50
CA PHE A 180 -5.69 -5.93 5.67
C PHE A 180 -6.96 -5.47 6.35
N ALA A 181 -7.64 -6.34 7.11
CA ALA A 181 -8.74 -5.91 7.95
C ALA A 181 -8.22 -4.93 9.01
N ASP A 182 -8.99 -3.89 9.24
CA ASP A 182 -8.70 -2.99 10.35
C ASP A 182 -8.87 -3.74 11.68
N PRO A 183 -8.08 -3.39 12.71
CA PRO A 183 -8.27 -3.94 14.04
C PRO A 183 -9.62 -3.50 14.61
N ALA A 184 -10.09 -4.21 15.64
CA ALA A 184 -11.36 -3.87 16.29
C ALA A 184 -11.25 -2.56 17.08
N GLU A 185 -10.06 -2.27 17.64
CA GLU A 185 -9.79 -1.02 18.32
C GLU A 185 -9.75 0.15 17.34
N LYS A 186 -10.20 1.33 17.80
CA LYS A 186 -10.00 2.56 17.03
C LYS A 186 -8.50 2.86 16.93
N VAL A 187 -7.99 2.89 15.72
CA VAL A 187 -6.61 3.27 15.41
C VAL A 187 -6.55 4.64 14.77
N GLN A 188 -5.51 5.40 15.09
CA GLN A 188 -5.12 6.56 14.30
C GLN A 188 -4.66 6.07 12.92
N GLY A 189 -4.97 6.80 11.86
CA GLY A 189 -4.62 6.38 10.49
C GLY A 189 -5.39 5.16 9.94
N LYS A 190 -6.61 4.87 10.43
CA LYS A 190 -7.46 3.81 9.88
C LYS A 190 -7.57 3.93 8.35
N VAL A 191 -7.33 2.81 7.65
CA VAL A 191 -7.37 2.75 6.18
C VAL A 191 -8.76 2.34 5.68
N GLY A 192 -9.42 1.36 6.30
CA GLY A 192 -10.76 0.97 5.87
C GLY A 192 -10.80 0.13 4.60
N ARG A 193 -12.00 -0.28 4.21
CA ARG A 193 -12.37 -1.15 3.09
C ARG A 193 -12.08 -0.51 1.74
N VAL A 194 -12.41 0.76 1.56
CA VAL A 194 -12.18 1.48 0.29
C VAL A 194 -10.69 1.70 0.07
N LEU A 195 -9.98 2.31 1.03
CA LEU A 195 -8.55 2.61 0.84
C LEU A 195 -7.70 1.34 0.81
N THR A 196 -8.10 0.24 1.47
CA THR A 196 -7.39 -1.04 1.32
C THR A 196 -7.40 -1.52 -0.14
N SER A 197 -8.48 -1.27 -0.89
CA SER A 197 -8.51 -1.57 -2.33
C SER A 197 -7.60 -0.63 -3.13
N VAL A 198 -7.58 0.66 -2.79
CA VAL A 198 -6.67 1.65 -3.40
C VAL A 198 -5.20 1.28 -3.17
N VAL A 199 -4.84 0.88 -1.94
CA VAL A 199 -3.50 0.40 -1.58
C VAL A 199 -3.13 -0.84 -2.39
N ALA A 200 -4.04 -1.83 -2.47
CA ALA A 200 -3.81 -3.04 -3.24
C ALA A 200 -3.58 -2.74 -4.73
N VAL A 201 -4.46 -1.97 -5.37
CA VAL A 201 -4.32 -1.55 -6.78
C VAL A 201 -2.98 -0.85 -6.98
N SER A 202 -2.60 0.08 -6.11
CA SER A 202 -1.36 0.86 -6.21
C SER A 202 -0.11 -0.03 -6.09
N CYS A 203 -0.06 -0.90 -5.08
CA CYS A 203 1.05 -1.83 -4.90
C CYS A 203 1.18 -2.81 -6.08
N LEU A 204 0.07 -3.42 -6.51
CA LEU A 204 0.07 -4.44 -7.56
C LEU A 204 0.38 -3.82 -8.94
N ARG A 205 -0.16 -2.64 -9.24
CA ARG A 205 0.17 -1.90 -10.47
C ARG A 205 1.64 -1.52 -10.51
N THR A 206 2.20 -1.06 -9.39
CA THR A 206 3.63 -0.71 -9.27
C THR A 206 4.55 -1.92 -9.51
N GLN A 207 4.16 -3.10 -9.02
CA GLN A 207 4.93 -4.33 -9.24
C GLN A 207 4.91 -4.78 -10.69
N THR A 208 3.80 -4.55 -11.39
CA THR A 208 3.48 -5.09 -12.72
C THR A 208 3.44 -6.63 -12.73
N GLY A 209 3.10 -7.26 -13.86
CA GLY A 209 3.05 -8.73 -13.99
C GLY A 209 1.90 -9.45 -13.28
N VAL A 210 1.13 -8.74 -12.44
CA VAL A 210 0.00 -9.25 -11.63
C VAL A 210 -1.34 -8.64 -12.05
N GLY A 211 -1.55 -8.52 -13.36
CA GLY A 211 -2.75 -7.91 -13.95
C GLY A 211 -4.08 -8.48 -13.45
N PRO A 212 -4.27 -9.81 -13.31
CA PRO A 212 -5.49 -10.37 -12.74
C PRO A 212 -5.78 -9.87 -11.32
N GLN A 213 -4.77 -9.69 -10.48
CA GLN A 213 -4.93 -9.19 -9.11
C GLN A 213 -5.30 -7.71 -9.12
N VAL A 214 -4.68 -6.89 -9.99
CA VAL A 214 -5.08 -5.49 -10.18
C VAL A 214 -6.55 -5.40 -10.56
N LEU A 215 -6.97 -6.20 -11.55
CA LEU A 215 -8.35 -6.25 -12.02
C LEU A 215 -9.32 -6.62 -10.89
N SER A 216 -8.99 -7.63 -10.09
CA SER A 216 -9.80 -8.05 -8.95
C SER A 216 -9.99 -6.93 -7.92
N HIS A 217 -8.95 -6.16 -7.60
CA HIS A 217 -9.08 -5.07 -6.63
C HIS A 217 -9.77 -3.83 -7.18
N VAL A 218 -9.68 -3.56 -8.50
CA VAL A 218 -10.52 -2.52 -9.15
C VAL A 218 -12.00 -2.89 -9.08
N PHE A 219 -12.35 -4.15 -9.37
CA PHE A 219 -13.72 -4.62 -9.19
C PHE A 219 -14.16 -4.59 -7.73
N GLY A 220 -13.28 -4.97 -6.81
CA GLY A 220 -13.52 -4.89 -5.37
C GLY A 220 -13.80 -3.47 -4.88
N LEU A 221 -13.07 -2.47 -5.40
CA LEU A 221 -13.31 -1.06 -5.13
C LEU A 221 -14.68 -0.63 -5.65
N ARG A 222 -15.00 -0.94 -6.91
CA ARG A 222 -16.31 -0.63 -7.53
C ARG A 222 -17.47 -1.27 -6.78
N LYS A 223 -17.30 -2.52 -6.37
CA LYS A 223 -18.33 -3.27 -5.65
C LYS A 223 -18.71 -2.58 -4.33
N ALA A 224 -17.73 -2.07 -3.59
CA ALA A 224 -17.96 -1.48 -2.27
C ALA A 224 -19.01 -0.35 -2.31
N PHE A 225 -19.02 0.46 -3.37
CA PHE A 225 -20.02 1.52 -3.54
C PHE A 225 -21.35 0.99 -4.06
N LYS A 226 -21.33 -0.04 -4.92
CA LYS A 226 -22.54 -0.66 -5.46
C LYS A 226 -23.36 -1.42 -4.40
N ASP A 227 -22.70 -2.07 -3.45
CA ASP A 227 -23.35 -2.88 -2.42
C ASP A 227 -23.48 -2.18 -1.05
N GLY A 228 -23.01 -0.94 -0.95
CA GLY A 228 -23.07 -0.14 0.27
C GLY A 228 -22.08 -0.55 1.36
N SER A 229 -21.08 -1.40 1.06
CA SER A 229 -20.02 -1.76 2.02
C SER A 229 -18.88 -0.75 2.11
N ALA A 230 -18.85 0.26 1.23
CA ALA A 230 -17.95 1.39 1.33
C ALA A 230 -18.22 2.25 2.58
N GLU A 231 -17.17 2.74 3.22
CA GLU A 231 -17.32 3.74 4.27
C GLU A 231 -17.78 5.09 3.69
N GLY A 232 -18.66 5.78 4.43
CA GLY A 232 -19.25 7.06 3.99
C GLY A 232 -18.30 8.26 4.05
N ASP A 233 -17.09 8.11 4.57
CA ASP A 233 -16.12 9.19 4.81
C ASP A 233 -14.97 9.25 3.80
N VAL A 234 -14.98 8.42 2.75
CA VAL A 234 -13.95 8.46 1.69
C VAL A 234 -14.35 9.41 0.57
N GLU A 235 -13.98 10.68 0.74
CA GLU A 235 -14.18 11.74 -0.25
C GLU A 235 -13.59 11.36 -1.62
N GLY A 236 -14.44 11.38 -2.65
CA GLY A 236 -14.09 10.98 -4.02
C GLY A 236 -13.99 9.48 -4.27
N GLY A 237 -14.31 8.65 -3.27
CA GLY A 237 -14.22 7.20 -3.37
C GLY A 237 -15.12 6.59 -4.45
N GLU A 238 -16.36 7.06 -4.58
CA GLU A 238 -17.29 6.57 -5.60
C GLU A 238 -16.82 6.91 -7.02
N TRP A 239 -16.27 8.13 -7.20
CA TRP A 239 -15.65 8.52 -8.47
C TRP A 239 -14.43 7.65 -8.80
N LEU A 240 -13.55 7.39 -7.83
CA LEU A 240 -12.40 6.46 -7.98
C LEU A 240 -12.84 5.04 -8.36
N ALA A 241 -13.99 4.59 -7.87
CA ALA A 241 -14.60 3.31 -8.23
C ALA A 241 -15.15 3.27 -9.68
N GLY A 242 -15.45 4.42 -10.28
CA GLY A 242 -15.88 4.56 -11.68
C GLY A 242 -14.74 4.30 -12.67
N ASP A 243 -15.06 4.20 -13.96
CA ASP A 243 -14.06 3.93 -15.00
C ASP A 243 -13.03 5.06 -15.10
N GLU A 244 -13.49 6.32 -15.14
CA GLU A 244 -12.60 7.49 -15.20
C GLU A 244 -11.66 7.59 -13.99
N GLY A 245 -12.20 7.38 -12.79
CA GLY A 245 -11.39 7.43 -11.56
C GLY A 245 -10.43 6.25 -11.43
N SER A 246 -10.81 5.06 -11.92
CA SER A 246 -9.92 3.90 -11.97
C SER A 246 -8.78 4.09 -12.98
N VAL A 247 -9.07 4.68 -14.14
CA VAL A 247 -8.04 5.08 -15.12
C VAL A 247 -7.08 6.09 -14.48
N TRP A 248 -7.61 7.14 -13.85
CA TRP A 248 -6.81 8.13 -13.15
C TRP A 248 -5.91 7.49 -12.09
N LEU A 249 -6.45 6.60 -11.25
CA LEU A 249 -5.69 5.88 -10.23
C LEU A 249 -4.48 5.14 -10.84
N LEU A 250 -4.71 4.38 -11.91
CA LEU A 250 -3.64 3.63 -12.58
C LEU A 250 -2.60 4.56 -13.22
N GLU A 251 -3.04 5.62 -13.90
CA GLU A 251 -2.15 6.61 -14.52
C GLU A 251 -1.30 7.36 -13.50
N LYS A 252 -1.82 7.68 -12.31
CA LYS A 252 -1.05 8.34 -11.25
C LYS A 252 -0.04 7.41 -10.61
N VAL A 253 -0.39 6.13 -10.42
CA VAL A 253 0.58 5.11 -10.00
C VAL A 253 1.72 5.04 -11.01
N ASP A 254 1.40 4.92 -12.30
CA ASP A 254 2.41 4.87 -13.36
C ASP A 254 3.26 6.16 -13.43
N GLY A 255 2.66 7.32 -13.23
CA GLY A 255 3.35 8.61 -13.19
C GLY A 255 4.35 8.71 -12.03
N ILE A 256 3.98 8.23 -10.83
CA ILE A 256 4.92 8.17 -9.69
C ILE A 256 6.07 7.21 -10.01
N VAL A 257 5.78 6.03 -10.57
CA VAL A 257 6.80 5.06 -10.97
C VAL A 257 7.77 5.65 -12.00
N GLU A 258 7.24 6.35 -13.01
CA GLU A 258 8.03 6.99 -14.07
C GLU A 258 8.99 8.04 -13.47
N VAL A 259 8.48 8.96 -12.65
CA VAL A 259 9.29 10.02 -12.04
C VAL A 259 10.36 9.45 -11.11
N LEU A 260 9.99 8.49 -10.26
CA LEU A 260 10.91 7.86 -9.31
C LEU A 260 12.01 7.07 -10.03
N SER A 261 11.65 6.26 -11.03
CA SER A 261 12.60 5.39 -11.73
C SER A 261 13.39 6.09 -12.84
N GLY A 262 12.99 7.29 -13.25
CA GLY A 262 13.49 7.92 -14.48
C GLY A 262 13.14 7.09 -15.72
N GLY A 263 11.93 6.52 -15.77
CA GLY A 263 11.42 5.69 -16.87
C GLY A 263 11.95 4.26 -16.91
N LYS A 264 12.68 3.81 -15.89
CA LYS A 264 13.27 2.45 -15.82
C LYS A 264 12.33 1.40 -15.21
N GLY A 265 11.10 1.75 -14.86
CA GLY A 265 10.16 0.83 -14.21
C GLY A 265 10.52 0.54 -12.75
N SER A 266 9.84 -0.43 -12.15
CA SER A 266 10.06 -0.80 -10.75
C SER A 266 11.13 -1.88 -10.61
N SER A 267 11.65 -2.09 -9.40
CA SER A 267 12.59 -3.20 -9.15
C SER A 267 11.96 -4.59 -9.30
N TYR A 268 10.63 -4.70 -9.38
CA TYR A 268 9.91 -5.95 -9.65
C TYR A 268 9.87 -6.26 -11.14
N ALA A 269 9.81 -5.21 -11.97
CA ALA A 269 9.86 -5.32 -13.42
C ALA A 269 10.65 -4.14 -13.99
N PRO A 270 11.95 -4.32 -14.24
CA PRO A 270 12.75 -3.36 -14.98
C PRO A 270 12.06 -3.08 -16.32
N GLY A 271 11.94 -1.80 -16.67
CA GLY A 271 11.27 -1.34 -17.87
C GLY A 271 11.85 -2.03 -19.11
N SER A 272 11.09 -2.93 -19.71
CA SER A 272 11.27 -3.30 -21.11
C SER A 272 10.54 -2.27 -21.97
N ILE A 273 11.12 -1.98 -23.13
CA ILE A 273 10.70 -0.96 -24.12
C ILE A 273 9.18 -0.89 -24.18
N LYS A 274 8.60 0.27 -23.84
CA LYS A 274 7.15 0.52 -23.95
C LYS A 274 6.68 0.07 -25.34
N ALA A 275 5.94 -1.04 -25.40
CA ALA A 275 5.13 -1.33 -26.57
C ALA A 275 4.13 -0.18 -26.67
N LYS A 276 4.21 0.59 -27.76
CA LYS A 276 3.21 1.61 -28.06
C LYS A 276 1.85 0.90 -28.13
N LEU A 277 0.95 1.22 -27.20
CA LEU A 277 -0.48 1.00 -27.36
C LEU A 277 -1.06 2.17 -28.16
#